data_AF-A0A849ALS4-F1
#
_entry.id   AF-A0A849ALS4-F1
#
_cell.length_a   1.000
_cell.length_b   1.000
_cell.length_c   1.000
_cell.angle_alpha   90.00
_cell.angle_beta   90.00
_cell.angle_gamma   90.00
#
_symmetry.space_group_name_H-M   'P 1'
#
loop_
_entity.id
_entity.type
_entity.pdbx_description
1 polymer ?
#
loop_
_entity_poly.entity_id
_entity_poly.type
_entity_poly.pdbx_seq_one_letter_code
_entity_poly.pdbx_strand_id
1 'polypeptide(L)'
;MHRARGIAASAAIALGAGLLTGCGGGGNTATPPPWSADPGQQGLIAGSTPTGSPGRKTTGDGTWSFTLAKDSTNPNVPTEQWPDAADVLTEAQLKAAVPEATAVTKKSCVKGTSGPSGSTAKNASCTWDLTLPGGSAAYPSSITVDLVAVAADQRITTDWQNARNASFSSRKADERFFEQGAFGAKGAYYLDNGNASVLVSDGNIAAWINLRFVGFTSLPDWRSAVNTGIFPVLAADLADRLPRKYA
;
A
#
# COMPACT_ATOMS: atom_id res chain seq x y z
N MET A 1 -33.19 47.35 -32.87
CA MET A 1 -34.16 47.87 -31.89
C MET A 1 -33.77 47.36 -30.51
N HIS A 2 -33.72 48.28 -29.54
CA HIS A 2 -33.18 48.14 -28.19
C HIS A 2 -34.02 47.26 -27.24
N ARG A 3 -33.34 46.60 -26.28
CA ARG A 3 -33.45 46.68 -24.79
C ARG A 3 -32.65 45.50 -24.19
N ALA A 4 -31.55 45.70 -23.44
CA ALA A 4 -31.41 46.19 -22.05
C ALA A 4 -32.20 45.32 -21.04
N ARG A 5 -31.75 44.93 -19.84
CA ARG A 5 -30.57 45.12 -18.97
C ARG A 5 -30.81 44.17 -17.76
N GLY A 6 -29.77 43.79 -17.02
CA GLY A 6 -29.93 43.19 -15.69
C GLY A 6 -28.61 42.77 -15.03
N ILE A 7 -28.02 43.70 -14.27
CA ILE A 7 -26.83 43.54 -13.43
C ILE A 7 -27.31 43.45 -11.98
N ALA A 8 -26.72 42.56 -11.16
CA ALA A 8 -26.53 42.72 -9.72
C ALA A 8 -25.30 41.89 -9.34
N ALA A 9 -24.13 42.47 -9.07
CA ALA A 9 -23.71 43.25 -7.89
C ALA A 9 -23.26 42.38 -6.70
N SER A 10 -21.94 42.36 -6.57
CA SER A 10 -21.00 42.02 -5.51
C SER A 10 -21.47 42.07 -4.05
N ALA A 11 -20.89 41.19 -3.22
CA ALA A 11 -20.52 41.51 -1.85
C ALA A 11 -19.16 40.88 -1.52
N ALA A 12 -18.12 41.70 -1.57
CA ALA A 12 -16.85 41.44 -0.90
C ALA A 12 -16.99 41.91 0.55
N ILE A 13 -16.58 41.07 1.49
CA ILE A 13 -16.28 41.50 2.87
C ILE A 13 -14.79 41.26 3.06
N ALA A 14 -14.05 42.36 3.12
CA ALA A 14 -12.70 42.44 3.65
C ALA A 14 -12.71 43.36 4.86
N LEU A 15 -11.60 43.30 5.62
CA LEU A 15 -11.21 44.01 6.85
C LEU A 15 -11.34 43.12 8.09
N GLY A 16 -10.28 42.80 8.83
CA GLY A 16 -8.89 43.26 8.78
C GLY A 16 -8.30 43.38 10.19
N ALA A 17 -6.98 43.20 10.27
CA ALA A 17 -6.07 43.43 11.41
C ALA A 17 -6.13 42.40 12.56
N GLY A 18 -5.02 41.86 13.05
CA GLY A 18 -3.61 42.06 12.74
C GLY A 18 -2.77 41.43 13.85
N LEU A 19 -1.53 41.03 13.53
CA LEU A 19 -0.34 41.25 14.35
C LEU A 19 0.87 40.63 13.62
N LEU A 20 1.74 41.52 13.16
CA LEU A 20 3.14 41.21 12.83
C LEU A 20 3.88 40.92 14.13
N THR A 21 4.63 39.82 14.19
CA THR A 21 6.04 39.71 14.65
C THR A 21 6.34 38.27 15.04
N GLY A 22 7.24 37.64 14.28
CA GLY A 22 7.65 36.27 14.51
C GLY A 22 8.53 35.75 13.40
N CYS A 23 9.71 36.35 13.24
CA CYS A 23 10.80 35.72 12.51
C CYS A 23 11.27 34.55 13.39
N GLY A 24 10.74 33.36 13.14
CA GLY A 24 11.03 32.15 13.91
C GLY A 24 10.95 30.95 12.99
N GLY A 25 12.10 30.40 12.64
CA GLY A 25 12.23 29.21 11.83
C GLY A 25 11.46 28.04 12.44
N GLY A 26 10.59 27.45 11.63
CA GLY A 26 9.78 26.30 12.00
C GLY A 26 9.00 25.90 10.77
N GLY A 27 9.68 25.24 9.84
CA GLY A 27 9.02 24.60 8.70
C GLY A 27 8.08 23.54 9.23
N ASN A 28 6.84 23.93 9.53
CA ASN A 28 5.74 22.98 9.70
C ASN A 28 5.54 22.33 8.33
N THR A 29 6.19 21.18 8.11
CA THR A 29 5.82 20.27 7.04
C THR A 29 4.38 19.89 7.29
N ALA A 30 3.46 20.54 6.59
CA ALA A 30 2.04 20.23 6.65
C ALA A 30 1.88 18.72 6.44
N THR A 31 1.21 18.03 7.37
CA THR A 31 0.84 16.64 7.17
C THR A 31 0.01 16.57 5.88
N PRO A 32 0.38 15.71 4.91
CA PRO A 32 -0.39 15.62 3.68
C PRO A 32 -1.83 15.22 4.00
N PRO A 33 -2.82 15.70 3.22
CA PRO A 33 -4.21 15.37 3.45
C PRO A 33 -4.44 13.84 3.42
N PRO A 34 -5.55 13.32 3.97
CA PRO A 34 -5.92 11.91 3.80
C PRO A 34 -6.20 11.59 2.33
N TRP A 35 -6.15 10.31 1.95
CA TRP A 35 -6.46 9.91 0.58
C TRP A 35 -7.91 10.23 0.27
N SER A 36 -8.17 10.76 -0.92
CA SER A 36 -9.54 11.04 -1.37
C SER A 36 -10.28 9.72 -1.51
N ALA A 37 -11.49 9.65 -0.95
CA ALA A 37 -12.35 8.48 -1.10
C ALA A 37 -12.59 8.16 -2.59
N ASP A 38 -12.62 6.88 -2.93
CA ASP A 38 -12.97 6.41 -4.28
C ASP A 38 -14.46 6.67 -4.53
N PRO A 39 -14.84 7.61 -5.41
CA PRO A 39 -16.25 7.96 -5.58
C PRO A 39 -17.00 6.80 -6.25
N GLY A 40 -17.93 6.19 -5.52
CA GLY A 40 -18.94 5.29 -6.09
C GLY A 40 -18.77 3.80 -5.84
N GLN A 41 -17.78 3.36 -5.04
CA GLN A 41 -17.66 1.93 -4.69
C GLN A 41 -18.33 1.61 -3.35
N GLN A 42 -19.56 1.10 -3.43
CA GLN A 42 -20.27 0.55 -2.26
C GLN A 42 -19.68 -0.81 -1.86
N GLY A 43 -19.51 -1.03 -0.55
CA GLY A 43 -18.99 -2.29 0.00
C GLY A 43 -17.47 -2.32 0.22
N LEU A 44 -16.82 -1.15 0.21
CA LEU A 44 -15.46 -1.01 0.74
C LEU A 44 -15.47 -1.09 2.27
N ILE A 45 -14.38 -1.62 2.81
CA ILE A 45 -14.23 -1.89 4.23
C ILE A 45 -13.19 -0.91 4.79
N ALA A 46 -13.52 -0.23 5.89
CA ALA A 46 -12.57 0.60 6.60
C ALA A 46 -11.37 -0.25 7.05
N GLY A 47 -10.16 0.24 6.77
CA GLY A 47 -8.95 -0.40 7.25
C GLY A 47 -8.72 -0.10 8.72
N SER A 48 -9.00 -1.04 9.60
CA SER A 48 -8.51 -0.98 10.97
C SER A 48 -7.24 -1.81 11.08
N THR A 49 -6.10 -1.19 11.42
CA THR A 49 -5.01 -1.97 12.02
C THR A 49 -5.58 -2.64 13.26
N PRO A 50 -5.41 -3.96 13.45
CA PRO A 50 -6.00 -4.63 14.59
C PRO A 50 -5.37 -4.07 15.86
N THR A 51 -6.03 -3.11 16.51
CA THR A 51 -5.66 -2.49 17.79
C THR A 51 -5.73 -3.49 18.96
N GLY A 52 -5.78 -4.79 18.67
CA GLY A 52 -5.99 -5.86 19.63
C GLY A 52 -5.67 -7.27 19.13
N SER A 53 -4.92 -7.47 18.03
CA SER A 53 -4.31 -8.79 17.76
C SER A 53 -3.11 -8.94 18.71
N PRO A 54 -3.18 -9.80 19.75
CA PRO A 54 -2.13 -9.82 20.77
C PRO A 54 -0.77 -10.13 20.14
N GLY A 55 0.17 -9.19 20.23
CA GLY A 55 1.56 -9.37 19.83
C GLY A 55 1.91 -9.05 18.37
N ARG A 56 0.94 -8.80 17.47
CA ARG A 56 1.24 -8.36 16.09
C ARG A 56 1.51 -6.85 16.06
N LYS A 57 2.60 -6.43 15.41
CA LYS A 57 2.99 -5.01 15.35
C LYS A 57 3.75 -4.69 14.08
N THR A 58 3.63 -3.45 13.60
CA THR A 58 4.55 -2.90 12.61
C THR A 58 5.92 -2.72 13.26
N THR A 59 6.99 -2.77 12.45
CA THR A 59 8.34 -2.54 12.94
C THR A 59 8.94 -1.22 12.45
N GLY A 60 8.35 -0.59 11.43
CA GLY A 60 8.77 0.71 10.90
C GLY A 60 10.24 0.73 10.49
N ASP A 61 10.59 0.18 9.32
CA ASP A 61 11.97 0.05 8.86
C ASP A 61 12.28 0.90 7.62
N GLY A 62 12.65 2.15 7.84
CA GLY A 62 13.21 3.01 6.80
C GLY A 62 12.23 3.41 5.71
N THR A 63 12.66 4.37 4.89
CA THR A 63 11.83 4.92 3.79
C THR A 63 12.55 4.71 2.46
N TRP A 64 11.79 4.36 1.44
CA TRP A 64 12.21 4.41 0.06
C TRP A 64 12.23 5.86 -0.43
N SER A 65 13.23 6.15 -1.25
CA SER A 65 13.34 7.42 -1.95
C SER A 65 13.57 7.12 -3.42
N PHE A 66 12.62 7.55 -4.25
CA PHE A 66 12.65 7.33 -5.69
C PHE A 66 12.69 8.68 -6.41
N THR A 67 13.23 8.65 -7.62
CA THR A 67 13.13 9.76 -8.57
C THR A 67 12.65 9.20 -9.91
N LEU A 68 11.74 9.92 -10.56
CA LEU A 68 11.31 9.57 -11.91
C LEU A 68 12.50 9.73 -12.88
N ALA A 69 12.44 9.00 -13.99
CA ALA A 69 13.39 9.21 -15.08
C ALA A 69 13.40 10.68 -15.51
N LYS A 70 14.58 11.19 -15.89
CA LYS A 70 14.74 12.59 -16.32
C LYS A 70 13.98 12.92 -17.61
N ASP A 71 13.71 11.90 -18.41
CA ASP A 71 12.85 11.99 -19.58
C ASP A 71 11.39 12.08 -19.11
N SER A 72 10.78 13.25 -19.29
CA SER A 72 9.39 13.52 -18.90
C SER A 72 8.35 12.66 -19.62
N THR A 73 8.74 11.98 -20.71
CA THR A 73 7.88 11.02 -21.41
C THR A 73 7.96 9.61 -20.82
N ASN A 74 8.93 9.34 -19.96
CA ASN A 74 9.11 8.07 -19.28
C ASN A 74 8.59 8.16 -17.83
N PRO A 75 7.37 7.69 -17.54
CA PRO A 75 6.79 7.77 -16.20
C PRO A 75 7.42 6.78 -15.21
N ASN A 76 8.47 6.04 -15.57
CA ASN A 76 9.04 5.00 -14.71
C ASN A 76 10.12 5.55 -13.78
N VAL A 77 10.22 4.94 -12.59
CA VAL A 77 11.41 5.06 -11.75
C VAL A 77 12.50 4.16 -12.36
N PRO A 78 13.74 4.64 -12.56
CA PRO A 78 14.84 3.81 -13.03
C PRO A 78 15.04 2.58 -12.15
N THR A 79 15.22 1.41 -12.77
CA THR A 79 15.20 0.11 -12.08
C THR A 79 16.29 0.01 -11.00
N GLU A 80 17.43 0.66 -11.18
CA GLU A 80 18.52 0.70 -10.21
C GLU A 80 18.14 1.36 -8.87
N GLN A 81 17.05 2.15 -8.84
CA GLN A 81 16.53 2.76 -7.62
C GLN A 81 15.51 1.87 -6.91
N TRP A 82 15.02 0.80 -7.54
CA TRP A 82 14.01 -0.07 -6.94
C TRP A 82 14.64 -0.89 -5.82
N PRO A 83 13.92 -1.12 -4.70
CA PRO A 83 14.37 -2.09 -3.71
C PRO A 83 14.40 -3.48 -4.36
N ASP A 84 15.25 -4.36 -3.84
CA ASP A 84 15.09 -5.77 -4.12
C ASP A 84 13.79 -6.28 -3.50
N ALA A 85 13.05 -7.16 -4.18
CA ALA A 85 11.82 -7.74 -3.62
C ALA A 85 12.07 -8.49 -2.30
N ALA A 86 13.30 -8.93 -2.06
CA ALA A 86 13.73 -9.53 -0.80
C ALA A 86 13.77 -8.55 0.37
N ASP A 87 13.91 -7.25 0.08
CA ASP A 87 14.07 -6.19 1.06
C ASP A 87 12.79 -5.35 1.20
N VAL A 88 11.75 -5.68 0.41
CA VAL A 88 10.42 -5.06 0.50
C VAL A 88 9.78 -5.36 1.86
N LEU A 89 9.93 -6.59 2.34
CA LEU A 89 9.59 -6.99 3.71
C LEU A 89 10.77 -7.74 4.32
N THR A 90 11.19 -7.33 5.51
CA THR A 90 12.30 -7.96 6.23
C THR A 90 11.84 -9.16 7.05
N GLU A 91 12.79 -10.02 7.43
CA GLU A 91 12.52 -11.13 8.36
C GLU A 91 11.88 -10.64 9.67
N ALA A 92 12.35 -9.49 10.17
CA ALA A 92 11.82 -8.87 11.39
C ALA A 92 10.36 -8.43 11.22
N GLN A 93 10.00 -7.83 10.08
CA GLN A 93 8.61 -7.46 9.76
C GLN A 93 7.71 -8.68 9.68
N LEU A 94 8.15 -9.72 8.97
CA LEU A 94 7.39 -10.96 8.83
C LEU A 94 7.21 -11.66 10.19
N LYS A 95 8.24 -11.67 11.03
CA LYS A 95 8.17 -12.20 12.40
C LYS A 95 7.28 -11.35 13.31
N ALA A 96 7.26 -10.03 13.14
CA ALA A 96 6.40 -9.14 13.91
C ALA A 96 4.93 -9.19 13.47
N ALA A 97 4.69 -9.46 12.18
CA ALA A 97 3.36 -9.74 11.65
C ALA A 97 2.88 -11.14 12.04
N VAL A 98 3.78 -12.12 12.21
CA VAL A 98 3.49 -13.52 12.59
C VAL A 98 4.29 -13.94 13.84
N PRO A 99 4.02 -13.36 15.03
CA PRO A 99 4.71 -13.70 16.28
C PRO A 99 4.68 -15.19 16.64
N GLU A 100 3.68 -15.93 16.16
CA GLU A 100 3.55 -17.38 16.37
C GLU A 100 4.62 -18.18 15.60
N ALA A 101 5.16 -17.66 14.51
CA ALA A 101 6.20 -18.35 13.75
C ALA A 101 7.45 -18.49 14.60
N THR A 102 8.00 -19.69 14.78
CA THR A 102 9.25 -19.92 15.51
C THR A 102 10.48 -19.54 14.68
N ALA A 103 10.38 -19.63 13.36
CA ALA A 103 11.41 -19.21 12.41
C ALA A 103 10.77 -18.58 11.16
N VAL A 104 11.51 -17.66 10.55
CA VAL A 104 11.17 -17.05 9.26
C VAL A 104 12.42 -17.17 8.39
N THR A 105 12.32 -17.88 7.26
CA THR A 105 13.50 -18.18 6.42
C THR A 105 13.22 -17.80 4.98
N LYS A 106 14.10 -16.99 4.39
CA LYS A 106 14.06 -16.68 2.97
C LYS A 106 14.34 -17.96 2.17
N LYS A 107 13.39 -18.38 1.33
CA LYS A 107 13.50 -19.62 0.55
C LYS A 107 14.07 -19.37 -0.83
N SER A 108 13.45 -18.48 -1.59
CA SER A 108 13.79 -18.23 -2.99
C SER A 108 13.39 -16.84 -3.41
N CYS A 109 14.14 -16.27 -4.34
CA CYS A 109 13.72 -15.11 -5.12
C CYS A 109 13.83 -15.46 -6.59
N VAL A 110 12.71 -15.34 -7.30
CA VAL A 110 12.65 -15.58 -8.73
C VAL A 110 12.35 -14.25 -9.40
N LYS A 111 13.11 -13.91 -10.46
CA LYS A 111 12.80 -12.74 -11.26
C LYS A 111 11.38 -12.91 -11.84
N GLY A 112 10.53 -11.92 -11.63
CA GLY A 112 9.16 -11.96 -12.10
C GLY A 112 9.10 -11.83 -13.62
N THR A 113 8.04 -12.40 -14.19
CA THR A 113 7.70 -12.24 -15.60
C THR A 113 6.82 -11.00 -15.72
N SER A 114 7.37 -9.94 -16.32
CA SER A 114 6.70 -8.71 -16.80
C SER A 114 5.49 -8.20 -16.00
N GLY A 115 5.67 -7.10 -15.25
CA GLY A 115 4.57 -6.25 -14.76
C GLY A 115 4.14 -5.19 -15.79
N PRO A 116 3.22 -4.28 -15.44
CA PRO A 116 2.83 -3.16 -16.31
C PRO A 116 4.01 -2.27 -16.75
N SER A 117 5.12 -2.26 -16.00
CA SER A 117 6.40 -1.62 -16.31
C SER A 117 7.39 -2.48 -17.12
N GLY A 118 6.98 -3.63 -17.64
CA GLY A 118 7.87 -4.61 -18.26
C GLY A 118 8.63 -5.47 -17.24
N SER A 119 9.39 -6.46 -17.71
CA SER A 119 10.24 -7.30 -16.84
C SER A 119 11.53 -6.55 -16.52
N THR A 120 11.61 -5.95 -15.34
CA THR A 120 12.84 -5.35 -14.82
C THR A 120 13.61 -6.38 -13.98
N ALA A 121 14.91 -6.20 -13.78
CA ALA A 121 15.69 -7.08 -12.90
C ALA A 121 15.21 -7.09 -11.44
N LYS A 122 14.50 -6.04 -11.02
CA LYS A 122 13.98 -5.83 -9.65
C LYS A 122 12.51 -6.19 -9.49
N ASN A 123 11.78 -6.38 -10.59
CA ASN A 123 10.51 -7.10 -10.57
C ASN A 123 10.84 -8.56 -10.23
N ALA A 124 10.64 -8.92 -8.96
CA ALA A 124 10.99 -10.22 -8.41
C ALA A 124 9.93 -10.67 -7.42
N SER A 125 9.81 -12.00 -7.31
CA SER A 125 8.94 -12.72 -6.40
C SER A 125 9.80 -13.42 -5.38
N CYS A 126 9.75 -12.98 -4.12
CA CYS A 126 10.52 -13.55 -3.03
C CYS A 126 9.59 -14.29 -2.06
N THR A 127 9.90 -15.55 -1.78
CA THR A 127 9.13 -16.39 -0.87
C THR A 127 9.89 -16.59 0.43
N TRP A 128 9.19 -16.37 1.54
CA TRP A 128 9.61 -16.63 2.90
C TRP A 128 8.81 -17.80 3.45
N ASP A 129 9.49 -18.83 3.95
CA ASP A 129 8.86 -19.91 4.69
C ASP A 129 8.76 -19.50 6.17
N LEU A 130 7.61 -19.79 6.78
CA LEU A 130 7.33 -19.53 8.19
C LEU A 130 7.10 -20.86 8.90
N THR A 131 7.91 -21.13 9.93
CA THR A 131 7.73 -22.33 10.75
C THR A 131 6.73 -22.01 11.86
N LEU A 132 5.49 -22.49 11.74
CA LEU A 132 4.48 -22.35 12.79
C LEU A 132 4.45 -23.57 13.72
N PRO A 133 4.14 -23.40 15.02
CA PRO A 133 3.80 -24.50 15.91
C PRO A 133 2.67 -25.35 15.31
N GLY A 134 2.84 -26.68 15.30
CA GLY A 134 1.87 -27.60 14.70
C GLY A 134 1.79 -27.53 13.16
N GLY A 135 2.66 -26.76 12.51
CA GLY A 135 2.73 -26.69 11.04
C GLY A 135 3.19 -28.00 10.41
N SER A 136 2.58 -28.38 9.28
CA SER A 136 2.98 -29.57 8.52
C SER A 136 4.09 -29.24 7.53
N ALA A 137 5.14 -30.07 7.48
CA ALA A 137 6.17 -29.97 6.44
C ALA A 137 5.61 -30.19 5.02
N ALA A 138 4.46 -30.87 4.89
CA ALA A 138 3.79 -31.09 3.60
C ALA A 138 3.03 -29.85 3.11
N TYR A 139 2.67 -28.93 4.02
CA TYR A 139 1.96 -27.69 3.72
C TYR A 139 2.62 -26.53 4.47
N PRO A 140 3.88 -26.19 4.12
CA PRO A 140 4.61 -25.14 4.83
C PRO A 140 3.87 -23.82 4.70
N SER A 141 3.80 -23.07 5.80
CA SER A 141 3.29 -21.71 5.76
C SER A 141 4.29 -20.84 5.03
N SER A 142 3.83 -20.02 4.08
CA SER A 142 4.71 -19.12 3.34
C SER A 142 4.03 -17.82 2.99
N ILE A 143 4.87 -16.78 2.89
CA ILE A 143 4.50 -15.47 2.38
C ILE A 143 5.38 -15.20 1.16
N THR A 144 4.73 -15.00 0.01
CA THR A 144 5.40 -14.52 -1.19
C THR A 144 5.15 -13.02 -1.34
N VAL A 145 6.19 -12.27 -1.66
CA VAL A 145 6.19 -10.83 -1.88
C VAL A 145 6.63 -10.57 -3.32
N ASP A 146 5.77 -9.92 -4.10
CA ASP A 146 6.06 -9.54 -5.47
C ASP A 146 6.12 -8.01 -5.59
N LEU A 147 7.29 -7.47 -5.93
CA LEU A 147 7.40 -6.06 -6.33
C LEU A 147 7.00 -5.94 -7.81
N VAL A 148 5.76 -5.51 -8.05
CA VAL A 148 5.17 -5.51 -9.40
C VAL A 148 5.70 -4.33 -10.22
N ALA A 149 5.60 -3.11 -9.68
CA ALA A 149 6.03 -1.90 -10.37
C ALA A 149 6.31 -0.74 -9.42
N VAL A 150 7.24 0.14 -9.82
CA VAL A 150 7.47 1.47 -9.20
C VAL A 150 7.56 2.52 -10.30
N ALA A 151 6.66 3.51 -10.28
CA ALA A 151 6.57 4.55 -11.31
C ALA A 151 5.74 5.74 -10.82
N ALA A 152 5.48 6.72 -11.69
CA ALA A 152 4.61 7.85 -11.41
C ALA A 152 3.24 7.37 -10.88
N ASP A 153 2.78 8.06 -9.84
CA ASP A 153 1.61 7.68 -9.05
C ASP A 153 0.37 7.44 -9.90
N GLN A 154 0.05 8.38 -10.80
CA GLN A 154 -1.14 8.31 -11.64
C GLN A 154 -1.17 7.03 -12.49
N ARG A 155 -0.03 6.66 -13.07
CA ARG A 155 0.08 5.47 -13.91
C ARG A 155 -0.16 4.20 -13.10
N ILE A 156 0.61 4.00 -12.02
CA ILE A 156 0.51 2.78 -11.21
C ILE A 156 -0.84 2.68 -10.51
N THR A 157 -1.40 3.81 -10.07
CA THR A 157 -2.75 3.84 -9.49
C THR A 157 -3.79 3.38 -10.51
N THR A 158 -3.71 3.83 -11.76
CA THR A 158 -4.63 3.40 -12.82
C THR A 158 -4.52 1.90 -13.08
N ASP A 159 -3.30 1.38 -13.24
CA ASP A 159 -3.06 -0.04 -13.50
C ASP A 159 -3.55 -0.92 -12.33
N TRP A 160 -3.25 -0.51 -11.10
CA TRP A 160 -3.70 -1.18 -9.89
C TRP A 160 -5.22 -1.14 -9.73
N GLN A 161 -5.86 0.01 -9.97
CA GLN A 161 -7.32 0.15 -9.93
C GLN A 161 -7.99 -0.75 -10.96
N ASN A 162 -7.44 -0.88 -12.17
CA ASN A 162 -7.96 -1.81 -13.18
C ASN A 162 -7.91 -3.26 -12.67
N ALA A 163 -6.80 -3.70 -12.08
CA ALA A 163 -6.66 -5.04 -11.50
C ALA A 163 -7.61 -5.27 -10.31
N ARG A 164 -7.72 -4.28 -9.41
CA ARG A 164 -8.67 -4.30 -8.29
C ARG A 164 -10.10 -4.39 -8.77
N ASN A 165 -10.51 -3.57 -9.73
CA ASN A 165 -11.89 -3.50 -10.22
C ASN A 165 -12.30 -4.80 -10.92
N ALA A 166 -11.39 -5.41 -11.67
CA ALA A 166 -11.60 -6.74 -12.24
C ALA A 166 -11.96 -7.76 -11.14
N SER A 167 -11.21 -7.77 -10.03
CA SER A 167 -11.47 -8.68 -8.91
C SER A 167 -12.75 -8.29 -8.13
N PHE A 168 -12.98 -7.00 -7.91
CA PHE A 168 -14.10 -6.47 -7.14
C PHE A 168 -15.46 -6.79 -7.77
N SER A 169 -15.53 -6.78 -9.09
CA SER A 169 -16.75 -7.03 -9.87
C SER A 169 -17.30 -8.45 -9.68
N SER A 170 -16.43 -9.41 -9.40
CA SER A 170 -16.75 -10.82 -9.17
C SER A 170 -16.50 -11.25 -7.73
N ARG A 171 -16.52 -10.29 -6.79
CA ARG A 171 -16.02 -10.55 -5.44
C ARG A 171 -16.83 -11.60 -4.69
N LYS A 172 -16.13 -12.41 -3.90
CA LYS A 172 -16.75 -13.38 -2.99
C LYS A 172 -16.93 -12.77 -1.59
N ALA A 173 -17.77 -13.41 -0.77
CA ALA A 173 -18.11 -12.92 0.57
C ALA A 173 -16.91 -12.79 1.52
N ASP A 174 -15.88 -13.63 1.37
CA ASP A 174 -14.69 -13.64 2.23
C ASP A 174 -13.57 -12.73 1.72
N GLU A 175 -13.75 -12.11 0.56
CA GLU A 175 -12.79 -11.15 0.02
C GLU A 175 -12.98 -9.79 0.69
N ARG A 176 -11.89 -9.03 0.78
CA ARG A 176 -11.86 -7.74 1.47
C ARG A 176 -11.27 -6.71 0.53
N PHE A 177 -12.05 -5.70 0.22
CA PHE A 177 -11.59 -4.55 -0.55
C PHE A 177 -11.67 -3.35 0.36
N PHE A 178 -10.53 -2.75 0.62
CA PHE A 178 -10.43 -1.71 1.63
C PHE A 178 -10.63 -0.32 1.02
N GLU A 179 -11.05 0.61 1.86
CA GLU A 179 -11.09 2.04 1.54
C GLU A 179 -9.69 2.58 1.23
N GLN A 180 -9.61 3.64 0.43
CA GLN A 180 -8.33 4.31 0.19
C GLN A 180 -7.79 4.89 1.51
N GLY A 181 -6.50 4.73 1.77
CA GLY A 181 -5.89 5.10 3.04
C GLY A 181 -5.97 4.05 4.14
N ALA A 182 -6.64 2.91 3.89
CA ALA A 182 -6.59 1.77 4.79
C ALA A 182 -5.14 1.38 5.09
N PHE A 183 -4.82 1.26 6.39
CA PHE A 183 -3.47 0.92 6.87
C PHE A 183 -2.38 1.94 6.47
N GLY A 184 -2.76 3.16 6.06
CA GLY A 184 -1.84 4.16 5.51
C GLY A 184 -1.50 3.97 4.03
N ALA A 185 -1.81 2.81 3.45
CA ALA A 185 -1.62 2.54 2.03
C ALA A 185 -2.64 3.30 1.19
N LYS A 186 -2.26 3.71 -0.03
CA LYS A 186 -3.19 4.35 -0.97
C LYS A 186 -4.35 3.42 -1.35
N GLY A 187 -4.07 2.13 -1.50
CA GLY A 187 -5.09 1.11 -1.75
C GLY A 187 -4.66 -0.28 -1.28
N ALA A 188 -5.63 -1.10 -0.86
CA ALA A 188 -5.39 -2.46 -0.41
C ALA A 188 -6.59 -3.38 -0.72
N TYR A 189 -6.32 -4.65 -1.03
CA TYR A 189 -7.34 -5.71 -1.05
C TYR A 189 -6.75 -7.09 -0.72
N TYR A 190 -7.61 -8.00 -0.25
CA TYR A 190 -7.32 -9.39 0.08
C TYR A 190 -8.37 -10.31 -0.55
N LEU A 191 -7.92 -11.40 -1.18
CA LEU A 191 -8.74 -12.38 -1.89
C LEU A 191 -8.80 -13.71 -1.12
N ASP A 192 -9.87 -14.47 -1.32
CA ASP A 192 -10.18 -15.70 -0.56
C ASP A 192 -9.18 -16.85 -0.76
N ASN A 193 -8.39 -16.76 -1.83
CA ASN A 193 -7.33 -17.68 -2.23
C ASN A 193 -5.96 -17.32 -1.64
N GLY A 194 -5.91 -16.34 -0.73
CA GLY A 194 -4.69 -15.90 -0.06
C GLY A 194 -3.86 -14.91 -0.87
N ASN A 195 -4.33 -14.47 -2.05
CA ASN A 195 -3.68 -13.36 -2.75
C ASN A 195 -4.13 -12.02 -2.17
N ALA A 196 -3.22 -11.07 -2.10
CA ALA A 196 -3.51 -9.72 -1.64
C ALA A 196 -2.67 -8.72 -2.44
N SER A 197 -3.08 -7.47 -2.41
CA SER A 197 -2.39 -6.40 -3.10
C SER A 197 -2.39 -5.12 -2.30
N VAL A 198 -1.28 -4.41 -2.35
CA VAL A 198 -1.05 -3.14 -1.68
C VAL A 198 -0.47 -2.14 -2.68
N LEU A 199 -1.10 -0.97 -2.74
CA LEU A 199 -0.64 0.20 -3.48
C LEU A 199 -0.15 1.23 -2.46
N VAL A 200 1.14 1.51 -2.45
CA VAL A 200 1.76 2.54 -1.61
C VAL A 200 2.16 3.72 -2.47
N SER A 201 2.08 4.94 -1.95
CA SER A 201 2.32 6.15 -2.74
C SER A 201 2.75 7.31 -1.88
N ASP A 202 3.72 8.09 -2.36
CA ASP A 202 4.05 9.38 -1.78
C ASP A 202 3.21 10.54 -2.36
N GLY A 203 2.36 10.26 -3.36
CA GLY A 203 1.54 11.21 -4.11
C GLY A 203 2.13 11.63 -5.46
N ASN A 204 3.43 11.40 -5.69
CA ASN A 204 4.09 11.62 -6.99
C ASN A 204 4.57 10.28 -7.60
N ILE A 205 5.04 9.36 -6.76
CA ILE A 205 5.49 8.02 -7.11
C ILE A 205 4.67 7.01 -6.32
N ALA A 206 4.33 5.90 -6.95
CA ALA A 206 3.67 4.77 -6.30
C ALA A 206 4.40 3.45 -6.60
N ALA A 207 4.26 2.52 -5.66
CA ALA A 207 4.70 1.15 -5.81
C ALA A 207 3.51 0.20 -5.64
N TRP A 208 3.41 -0.78 -6.53
CA TRP A 208 2.45 -1.88 -6.47
C TRP A 208 3.17 -3.13 -5.98
N ILE A 209 2.71 -3.67 -4.85
CA ILE A 209 3.19 -4.89 -4.24
C ILE A 209 2.05 -5.91 -4.16
N ASN A 210 2.29 -7.15 -4.60
CA ASN A 210 1.40 -8.26 -4.31
C ASN A 210 1.97 -9.11 -3.17
N LEU A 211 1.06 -9.65 -2.36
CA LEU A 211 1.37 -10.60 -1.31
C LEU A 211 0.58 -11.89 -1.57
N ARG A 212 1.17 -13.03 -1.25
CA ARG A 212 0.47 -14.31 -1.27
C ARG A 212 0.73 -15.08 0.01
N PHE A 213 -0.34 -15.51 0.66
CA PHE A 213 -0.33 -16.25 1.91
C PHE A 213 -0.74 -17.71 1.65
N VAL A 214 0.13 -18.66 2.02
CA VAL A 214 -0.12 -20.09 1.83
C VAL A 214 0.14 -20.84 3.14
N GLY A 215 -0.60 -21.93 3.39
CA GLY A 215 -0.21 -22.92 4.39
C GLY A 215 -0.38 -22.49 5.85
N PHE A 216 -1.12 -21.43 6.16
CA PHE A 216 -1.37 -20.95 7.55
C PHE A 216 -2.33 -21.82 8.37
N THR A 217 -2.63 -23.05 7.92
CA THR A 217 -3.68 -23.91 8.47
C THR A 217 -3.52 -24.32 9.94
N SER A 218 -2.33 -24.17 10.52
CA SER A 218 -2.08 -24.43 11.95
C SER A 218 -2.50 -23.26 12.86
N LEU A 219 -2.80 -22.08 12.30
CA LEU A 219 -3.36 -20.97 13.07
C LEU A 219 -4.86 -21.21 13.34
N PRO A 220 -5.35 -20.91 14.56
CA PRO A 220 -6.79 -20.85 14.82
C PRO A 220 -7.47 -19.85 13.89
N ASP A 221 -8.55 -20.28 13.23
CA ASP A 221 -9.23 -19.51 12.18
C ASP A 221 -8.24 -18.78 11.24
N TRP A 222 -7.40 -19.57 10.57
CA TRP A 222 -6.31 -19.05 9.76
C TRP A 222 -6.74 -17.98 8.74
N ARG A 223 -7.98 -18.07 8.22
CA ARG A 223 -8.54 -17.07 7.31
C ARG A 223 -8.66 -15.72 8.01
N SER A 224 -9.28 -15.69 9.20
CA SER A 224 -9.35 -14.46 10.01
C SER A 224 -7.95 -14.00 10.44
N ALA A 225 -7.11 -14.91 10.91
CA ALA A 225 -5.76 -14.57 11.37
C ALA A 225 -4.94 -13.87 10.27
N VAL A 226 -5.04 -14.34 9.02
CA VAL A 226 -4.38 -13.72 7.88
C VAL A 226 -5.06 -12.41 7.49
N ASN A 227 -6.38 -12.39 7.26
CA ASN A 227 -7.06 -11.25 6.63
C ASN A 227 -7.26 -10.05 7.57
N THR A 228 -7.41 -10.26 8.89
CA THR A 228 -7.61 -9.18 9.88
C THR A 228 -6.41 -9.00 10.79
N GLY A 229 -5.44 -9.92 10.78
CA GLY A 229 -4.25 -9.88 11.62
C GLY A 229 -2.98 -9.58 10.83
N ILE A 230 -2.53 -10.56 10.03
CA ILE A 230 -1.22 -10.54 9.36
C ILE A 230 -1.20 -9.51 8.22
N PHE A 231 -2.17 -9.57 7.30
CA PHE A 231 -2.21 -8.69 6.14
C PHE A 231 -2.26 -7.19 6.49
N PRO A 232 -3.15 -6.72 7.40
CA PRO A 232 -3.18 -5.32 7.81
C PRO A 232 -1.84 -4.80 8.35
N VAL A 233 -1.10 -5.62 9.11
CA VAL A 233 0.20 -5.24 9.67
C VAL A 233 1.24 -5.09 8.55
N LEU A 234 1.30 -6.06 7.64
CA LEU A 234 2.24 -5.98 6.51
C LEU A 234 1.89 -4.84 5.55
N ALA A 235 0.61 -4.57 5.32
CA ALA A 235 0.18 -3.43 4.51
C ALA A 235 0.59 -2.09 5.13
N ALA A 236 0.52 -1.96 6.46
CA ALA A 236 0.98 -0.79 7.18
C ALA A 236 2.51 -0.64 7.11
N ASP A 237 3.26 -1.71 7.35
CA ASP A 237 4.71 -1.73 7.21
C ASP A 237 5.15 -1.31 5.79
N LEU A 238 4.45 -1.76 4.74
CA LEU A 238 4.70 -1.34 3.35
C LEU A 238 4.39 0.14 3.14
N ALA A 239 3.29 0.65 3.69
CA ALA A 239 2.91 2.05 3.56
C ALA A 239 3.96 2.99 4.19
N ASP A 240 4.53 2.59 5.32
CA ASP A 240 5.60 3.33 6.01
C ASP A 240 6.88 3.44 5.16
N ARG A 241 7.11 2.52 4.21
CA ARG A 241 8.24 2.61 3.28
C ARG A 241 8.12 3.78 2.30
N LEU A 242 6.91 4.12 1.87
CA LEU A 242 6.69 5.21 0.91
C LEU A 242 5.63 6.17 1.47
N PRO A 243 5.97 6.92 2.52
CA PRO A 243 5.01 7.75 3.23
C PRO A 243 4.51 8.87 2.31
N ARG A 244 3.21 9.19 2.44
CA ARG A 244 2.60 10.29 1.68
C ARG A 244 3.35 11.59 1.93
N LYS A 245 3.64 12.32 0.86
CA LYS A 245 4.28 13.65 0.87
C LYS A 245 3.45 14.69 0.12
N TYR A 246 2.73 14.26 -0.91
CA TYR A 246 1.99 15.12 -1.83
C TYR A 246 0.49 14.81 -1.80
N ALA A 247 -0.33 15.82 -2.10
CA ALA A 247 -1.79 15.75 -2.11
C ALA A 247 -2.31 15.26 -3.46
#